data_AF-A0A507D0D3-F1
#
_entry.id   AF-A0A507D0D3-F1
#
_cell.length_a   1.000
_cell.length_b   1.000
_cell.length_c   1.000
_cell.angle_alpha   90.00
_cell.angle_beta   90.00
_cell.angle_gamma   90.00
#
_symmetry.space_group_name_H-M   'P 1'
#
loop_
_entity.id
_entity.type
_entity.pdbx_description
1 polymer ?
#
loop_
_entity_poly.entity_id
_entity_poly.type
_entity_poly.pdbx_seq_one_letter_code
_entity_poly.pdbx_strand_id
1 'polypeptide(L)'
;MNSVGSTLSIQHNKLNQSSQSFGVPASDAATIKMEELIETEPTTVSYEDEFLKQLKLDAINQRIDNERYLRAHPEVRHIIQYVLHQILLIQPTNVQEFIADLFTDVELRSKVDGYIKQKDVNTGSVW
;
A
#
# COMPACT_ATOMS: atom_id res chain seq x y z
N MET A 1 -18.49 -0.19 -22.13
CA MET A 1 -19.69 -1.05 -22.04
C MET A 1 -19.18 -2.44 -21.62
N ASN A 2 -18.71 -2.59 -20.38
CA ASN A 2 -19.44 -2.89 -19.12
C ASN A 2 -19.71 -4.40 -18.96
N SER A 3 -18.92 -5.05 -18.11
CA SER A 3 -19.26 -6.31 -17.43
C SER A 3 -18.49 -6.31 -16.10
N VAL A 4 -18.99 -5.61 -15.06
CA VAL A 4 -19.74 -6.18 -13.92
C VAL A 4 -19.01 -7.43 -13.38
N GLY A 5 -18.26 -7.38 -12.27
CA GLY A 5 -18.69 -6.95 -10.94
C GLY A 5 -18.97 -8.22 -10.12
N SER A 6 -17.92 -8.87 -9.59
CA SER A 6 -18.05 -10.10 -8.80
C SER A 6 -18.61 -9.79 -7.43
N THR A 7 -19.91 -9.99 -7.24
CA THR A 7 -20.60 -9.88 -5.94
C THR A 7 -20.43 -11.17 -5.14
N LEU A 8 -19.77 -11.07 -3.98
CA LEU A 8 -19.69 -12.14 -2.98
C LEU A 8 -21.07 -12.37 -2.33
N SER A 9 -21.60 -13.59 -2.43
CA SER A 9 -22.85 -14.01 -1.79
C SER A 9 -22.65 -14.23 -0.28
N ILE A 10 -23.34 -13.46 0.56
CA ILE A 10 -23.47 -13.73 1.99
C ILE A 10 -24.77 -14.55 2.20
N GLN A 11 -24.63 -15.81 2.59
CA GLN A 11 -25.76 -16.65 3.00
C GLN A 11 -26.15 -16.31 4.45
N HIS A 12 -27.36 -15.77 4.63
CA HIS A 12 -28.00 -15.63 5.94
C HIS A 12 -28.51 -16.99 6.43
N ASN A 13 -28.01 -17.44 7.58
CA ASN A 13 -28.52 -18.61 8.30
C ASN A 13 -29.89 -18.26 8.94
N LYS A 14 -30.93 -19.03 8.60
CA LYS A 14 -32.31 -18.78 9.05
C LYS A 14 -32.52 -19.30 10.48
N LEU A 15 -33.21 -18.48 11.26
CA LEU A 15 -33.62 -18.72 12.64
C LEU A 15 -34.28 -20.09 12.87
N ASN A 16 -33.85 -20.71 13.97
CA ASN A 16 -34.46 -21.82 14.68
C ASN A 16 -35.79 -21.39 15.34
N GLN A 17 -36.91 -22.06 15.00
CA GLN A 17 -38.10 -22.16 15.86
C GLN A 17 -38.87 -23.47 15.58
N SER A 18 -38.94 -24.35 16.58
CA SER A 18 -40.08 -25.25 16.82
C SER A 18 -40.00 -25.81 18.25
N SER A 19 -41.07 -25.68 19.01
CA SER A 19 -41.18 -26.05 20.42
C SER A 19 -42.23 -27.16 20.65
N GLN A 20 -42.03 -27.93 21.74
CA GLN A 20 -43.00 -28.74 22.55
C GLN A 20 -43.44 -30.13 22.02
N SER A 21 -43.71 -31.18 22.84
CA SER A 21 -43.60 -31.44 24.30
C SER A 21 -43.92 -32.93 24.67
N PHE A 22 -43.56 -33.31 25.92
CA PHE A 22 -44.09 -34.35 26.85
C PHE A 22 -43.83 -35.87 26.71
N GLY A 23 -43.27 -36.46 27.80
CA GLY A 23 -43.37 -37.88 28.20
C GLY A 23 -42.18 -38.41 29.03
N VAL A 24 -42.38 -38.69 30.33
CA VAL A 24 -41.43 -39.26 31.35
C VAL A 24 -42.21 -40.41 32.06
N PRO A 25 -41.68 -41.45 32.79
CA PRO A 25 -40.34 -41.67 33.42
C PRO A 25 -39.66 -43.08 33.35
N ALA A 26 -38.40 -43.09 33.82
CA ALA A 26 -37.67 -44.06 34.66
C ALA A 26 -37.22 -45.43 34.12
N SER A 27 -35.91 -45.69 34.06
CA SER A 27 -35.13 -46.29 35.18
C SER A 27 -33.64 -46.46 34.81
N ASP A 28 -32.78 -46.29 35.81
CA ASP A 28 -31.44 -46.87 36.02
C ASP A 28 -30.44 -46.98 34.85
N ALA A 29 -29.37 -46.19 34.91
CA ALA A 29 -28.03 -46.69 35.28
C ALA A 29 -26.95 -45.65 34.97
N ALA A 30 -26.02 -45.54 35.91
CA ALA A 30 -24.80 -44.75 35.92
C ALA A 30 -24.05 -44.63 34.58
N THR A 31 -23.53 -43.42 34.30
CA THR A 31 -22.08 -43.16 34.12
C THR A 31 -21.87 -41.66 33.94
N ILE A 32 -21.51 -40.99 35.04
CA ILE A 32 -20.80 -39.71 35.02
C ILE A 32 -19.32 -40.07 34.92
N LYS A 33 -18.72 -39.93 33.72
CA LYS A 33 -17.29 -39.68 33.52
C LYS A 33 -17.12 -39.09 32.12
N MET A 34 -16.75 -37.81 32.03
CA MET A 34 -15.77 -37.22 31.11
C MET A 34 -15.88 -35.70 31.22
N GLU A 35 -15.61 -35.18 32.41
CA GLU A 35 -15.01 -33.87 32.56
C GLU A 35 -13.53 -34.14 32.83
N GLU A 36 -12.69 -33.81 31.85
CA GLU A 36 -11.30 -33.33 31.95
C GLU A 36 -10.58 -33.61 30.62
N LEU A 37 -9.89 -32.59 30.11
CA LEU A 37 -9.13 -32.50 28.85
C LEU A 37 -9.91 -32.10 27.59
N ILE A 38 -10.43 -30.87 27.60
CA ILE A 38 -10.23 -29.99 26.44
C ILE A 38 -9.28 -28.88 26.87
N GLU A 39 -7.99 -29.18 26.86
CA GLU A 39 -6.95 -28.16 26.79
C GLU A 39 -6.45 -28.14 25.34
N THR A 40 -7.30 -27.62 24.46
CA THR A 40 -6.88 -27.22 23.12
C THR A 40 -7.46 -25.84 22.86
N GLU A 41 -6.80 -24.82 23.41
CA GLU A 41 -6.85 -23.48 22.84
C GLU A 41 -5.68 -23.36 21.86
N PRO A 42 -5.82 -23.71 20.57
CA PRO A 42 -4.82 -23.33 19.59
C PRO A 42 -4.94 -21.82 19.33
N THR A 43 -3.93 -21.10 19.81
CA THR A 43 -3.29 -19.99 19.08
C THR A 43 -4.19 -18.84 18.62
N THR A 44 -4.38 -17.85 19.49
CA THR A 44 -4.73 -16.47 19.10
C THR A 44 -3.49 -15.61 18.77
N VAL A 45 -2.38 -16.25 18.41
CA VAL A 45 -1.13 -15.58 17.98
C VAL A 45 -0.72 -16.17 16.63
N SER A 46 -1.09 -15.55 15.50
CA SER A 46 -0.44 -15.89 14.22
C SER A 46 -0.78 -14.94 13.07
N TYR A 47 -2.05 -14.70 12.77
CA TYR A 47 -2.44 -14.15 11.45
C TYR A 47 -2.09 -12.66 11.28
N GLU A 48 -2.31 -11.85 12.31
CA GLU A 48 -2.04 -10.41 12.27
C GLU A 48 -0.54 -10.13 12.18
N ASP A 49 0.29 -10.92 12.86
CA ASP A 49 1.74 -10.73 12.87
C ASP A 49 2.38 -11.12 11.53
N GLU A 50 1.93 -12.22 10.91
CA GLU A 50 2.40 -12.62 9.58
C GLU A 50 1.97 -11.62 8.49
N PHE A 51 0.74 -11.11 8.56
CA PHE A 51 0.27 -10.09 7.63
C PHE A 51 1.07 -8.78 7.77
N LEU A 52 1.31 -8.30 8.99
CA LEU A 52 2.14 -7.12 9.24
C LEU A 52 3.58 -7.32 8.76
N LYS A 53 4.12 -8.54 8.89
CA LYS A 53 5.43 -8.90 8.36
C LYS A 53 5.45 -8.82 6.83
N GLN A 54 4.42 -9.32 6.17
CA GLN A 54 4.28 -9.26 4.71
C GLN A 54 4.22 -7.80 4.22
N LEU A 55 3.41 -6.96 4.85
CA LEU A 55 3.33 -5.53 4.50
C LEU A 55 4.67 -4.81 4.63
N LYS A 56 5.46 -5.14 5.66
CA LYS A 56 6.81 -4.58 5.82
C LYS A 56 7.74 -5.02 4.69
N LEU A 57 7.69 -6.29 4.30
CA LEU A 57 8.49 -6.80 3.18
C LEU A 57 8.10 -6.12 1.87
N ASP A 58 6.80 -5.99 1.60
CA ASP A 58 6.29 -5.34 0.39
C ASP A 58 6.71 -3.86 0.34
N ALA A 59 6.63 -3.14 1.46
CA ALA A 59 7.09 -1.76 1.55
C ALA A 59 8.61 -1.63 1.31
N ILE A 60 9.41 -2.59 1.78
CA ILE A 60 10.85 -2.62 1.50
C ILE A 60 11.10 -2.86 0.00
N ASN A 61 10.41 -3.82 -0.60
CA ASN A 61 10.56 -4.14 -2.02
C ASN A 61 10.16 -2.94 -2.89
N GLN A 62 9.04 -2.28 -2.59
CA GLN A 62 8.61 -1.07 -3.28
C GLN A 62 9.65 0.06 -3.17
N ARG A 63 10.28 0.24 -2.00
CA ARG A 63 11.36 1.23 -1.83
C ARG A 63 12.57 0.90 -2.70
N ILE A 64 12.95 -0.38 -2.78
CA ILE A 64 14.07 -0.84 -3.62
C ILE A 64 13.75 -0.60 -5.10
N ASP A 65 12.55 -0.94 -5.55
CA ASP A 65 12.14 -0.76 -6.95
C ASP A 65 12.06 0.71 -7.33
N ASN A 66 11.51 1.56 -6.46
CA ASN A 66 11.51 3.00 -6.65
C ASN A 66 12.93 3.55 -6.75
N GLU A 67 13.85 3.13 -5.87
CA GLU A 67 15.25 3.55 -5.93
C GLU A 67 15.91 3.16 -7.25
N ARG A 68 15.72 1.91 -7.68
CA ARG A 68 16.23 1.41 -8.96
C ARG A 68 15.68 2.21 -10.14
N TYR A 69 14.40 2.51 -10.13
CA TYR A 69 13.76 3.37 -11.14
C TYR A 69 14.40 4.75 -11.16
N LEU A 70 14.49 5.43 -10.00
CA LEU A 70 15.07 6.78 -9.91
C LEU A 70 16.55 6.83 -10.31
N ARG A 71 17.31 5.73 -10.12
CA ARG A 71 18.70 5.62 -10.59
C ARG A 71 18.79 5.38 -12.10
N ALA A 72 17.95 4.51 -12.65
CA ALA A 72 17.98 4.14 -14.06
C ALA A 72 17.45 5.25 -14.98
N HIS A 73 16.51 6.05 -14.47
CA HIS A 73 15.83 7.07 -15.24
C HIS A 73 16.42 8.47 -15.04
N PRO A 74 16.46 9.30 -16.09
CA PRO A 74 17.13 10.60 -16.04
C PRO A 74 16.27 11.69 -15.37
N GLU A 75 15.00 11.42 -15.08
CA GLU A 75 14.02 12.45 -14.66
C GLU A 75 14.49 13.24 -13.43
N VAL A 76 14.91 12.56 -12.36
CA VAL A 76 15.39 13.22 -11.13
C VAL A 76 16.61 14.08 -11.41
N ARG A 77 17.54 13.56 -12.22
CA ARG A 77 18.76 14.29 -12.60
C ARG A 77 18.42 15.56 -13.38
N HIS A 78 17.49 15.49 -14.32
CA HIS A 78 17.07 16.64 -15.13
C HIS A 78 16.42 17.73 -14.26
N ILE A 79 15.54 17.32 -13.34
CA ILE A 79 14.89 18.23 -12.40
C ILE A 79 15.93 18.92 -11.51
N ILE A 80 16.86 18.16 -10.92
CA ILE A 80 17.93 18.73 -10.06
C ILE A 80 18.80 19.71 -10.85
N GLN A 81 19.20 19.36 -12.07
CA GLN A 81 19.98 20.26 -12.92
C GLN A 81 19.25 21.56 -13.24
N TYR A 82 17.95 21.47 -13.55
CA TYR A 82 17.12 22.64 -13.79
C TYR A 82 16.98 23.51 -12.54
N VAL A 83 16.65 22.93 -11.39
CA VAL A 83 16.52 23.66 -10.11
C VAL A 83 17.82 24.38 -9.76
N LEU A 84 18.96 23.70 -9.85
CA LEU A 84 20.26 24.31 -9.59
C LEU A 84 20.57 25.44 -10.57
N HIS A 85 20.26 25.26 -11.86
CA HIS A 85 20.42 26.32 -12.85
C HIS A 85 19.59 27.55 -12.49
N GLN A 86 18.32 27.38 -12.11
CA GLN A 86 17.45 28.48 -11.72
C GLN A 86 17.95 29.20 -10.46
N ILE A 87 18.38 28.45 -9.43
CA ILE A 87 18.92 29.02 -8.19
C ILE A 87 20.18 29.85 -8.48
N LEU A 88 21.10 29.33 -9.28
CA LEU A 88 22.35 30.03 -9.61
C LEU A 88 22.13 31.25 -10.51
N LEU A 89 21.08 31.22 -11.35
CA LEU A 89 20.71 32.33 -12.23
C LEU A 89 20.00 33.45 -11.48
N ILE A 90 18.99 33.11 -10.66
CA ILE A 90 18.12 34.08 -9.98
C ILE A 90 18.74 34.56 -8.66
N GLN A 91 19.54 33.70 -8.01
CA GLN A 91 20.12 33.94 -6.68
C GLN A 91 19.09 34.45 -5.67
N PRO A 92 18.02 33.67 -5.40
CA PRO A 92 16.95 34.12 -4.54
C PRO A 92 17.43 34.31 -3.10
N THR A 93 16.91 35.34 -2.42
CA THR A 93 17.17 35.61 -1.01
C THR A 93 16.73 34.45 -0.11
N ASN A 94 15.61 33.80 -0.47
CA ASN A 94 15.10 32.61 0.22
C ASN A 94 15.05 31.42 -0.74
N VAL A 95 16.03 30.54 -0.63
CA VAL A 95 16.14 29.35 -1.49
C VAL A 95 15.02 28.34 -1.22
N GLN A 96 14.55 28.20 0.02
CA GLN A 96 13.54 27.18 0.36
C GLN A 96 12.18 27.51 -0.24
N GLU A 97 11.76 28.77 -0.11
CA GLU A 97 10.52 29.28 -0.69
C GLU A 97 10.55 29.21 -2.22
N PHE A 98 11.66 29.62 -2.83
CA PHE A 98 11.87 29.49 -4.26
C PHE A 98 11.74 28.04 -4.75
N ILE A 99 12.34 27.09 -4.02
CA ILE A 99 12.26 25.66 -4.36
C ILE A 99 10.81 25.16 -4.21
N ALA A 100 10.09 25.56 -3.16
CA ALA A 100 8.70 25.16 -2.95
C ALA A 100 7.79 25.65 -4.09
N ASP A 101 7.95 26.92 -4.51
CA ASP A 101 7.22 27.48 -5.64
C ASP A 101 7.56 26.74 -6.94
N LEU A 102 8.85 26.44 -7.16
CA LEU A 102 9.30 25.72 -8.35
C LEU A 102 8.72 24.29 -8.44
N PHE A 103 8.65 23.57 -7.32
CA PHE A 103 8.11 22.20 -7.29
C PHE A 103 6.59 22.11 -7.30
N THR A 104 5.88 23.20 -6.95
CA THR A 104 4.42 23.28 -7.01
C THR A 104 3.90 23.78 -8.37
N ASP A 105 4.80 24.25 -9.24
CA ASP A 105 4.47 24.68 -10.59
C ASP A 105 4.00 23.53 -11.47
N VAL A 106 2.75 23.63 -11.96
CA VAL A 106 2.13 22.65 -12.86
C VAL A 106 2.85 22.55 -14.21
N GLU A 107 3.58 23.59 -14.61
CA GLU A 107 4.35 23.63 -15.85
C GLU A 107 5.80 23.17 -15.68
N LEU A 108 6.22 22.77 -14.47
CA LEU A 108 7.61 22.38 -14.18
C LEU A 108 8.14 21.36 -15.18
N ARG A 109 7.34 20.34 -15.50
CA ARG A 109 7.72 19.29 -16.46
C ARG A 109 8.08 19.88 -17.82
N SER A 110 7.21 20.74 -18.36
CA SER A 110 7.44 21.39 -19.66
C SER A 110 8.68 22.28 -19.65
N LYS A 111 8.92 22.99 -18.54
CA LYS A 111 10.10 23.86 -18.37
C LYS A 111 11.40 23.07 -18.30
N VAL A 112 11.41 21.96 -17.55
CA VAL A 112 12.55 21.03 -17.48
C VAL A 112 12.84 20.44 -18.86
N ASP A 113 11.82 19.94 -19.57
CA ASP A 113 11.98 19.37 -20.91
C ASP A 113 12.55 20.40 -21.91
N GLY A 114 12.09 21.65 -21.83
CA GLY A 114 12.63 22.75 -22.63
C GLY A 114 14.09 23.05 -22.31
N TYR A 115 14.46 23.10 -21.03
CA TYR A 115 15.84 23.30 -20.58
C TYR A 115 16.77 22.19 -21.06
N ILE A 116 16.36 20.92 -20.94
CA ILE A 116 17.18 19.78 -21.38
C ILE A 116 17.38 19.82 -22.89
N LYS A 117 16.33 20.06 -23.69
CA LYS A 117 16.46 20.21 -25.14
C LYS A 117 17.45 21.32 -25.53
N GLN A 118 17.39 22.47 -24.87
CA GLN A 118 18.33 23.57 -25.13
C GLN A 118 19.76 23.19 -24.76
N LYS A 119 19.94 22.52 -23.62
CA LYS A 119 21.24 22.03 -23.17
C LYS A 119 21.83 21.01 -24.15
N ASP A 120 21.03 20.06 -24.64
CA ASP A 120 21.48 19.03 -25.57
C ASP A 120 21.89 19.65 -26.92
N VAL A 121 21.12 20.63 -27.40
CA VAL A 121 21.47 21.42 -28.59
C VAL A 121 22.81 22.15 -28.40
N ASN A 122 23.03 22.76 -27.23
CA ASN A 122 24.23 23.54 -26.96
C ASN A 122 25.48 22.69 -26.70
N THR A 123 25.31 21.43 -26.25
CA THR A 123 26.41 20.52 -25.93
C THR A 123 26.71 19.52 -27.05
N GLY A 124 25.93 19.52 -28.14
CA GLY A 124 26.10 18.61 -29.28
C GLY A 124 25.94 17.13 -28.92
N SER A 125 25.36 16.83 -27.76
CA SER A 125 25.26 15.49 -27.21
C SER A 125 23.82 15.02 -27.27
N VAL A 126 23.55 14.08 -28.17
CA VAL A 126 22.26 13.39 -28.30
C VAL A 126 22.42 12.05 -27.57
N TRP A 127 21.75 11.91 -26.43
CA TRP A 127 21.62 10.64 -25.70
C TRP A 127 20.31 9.95 -26.08
#